data_AF-A0ABC9S7Z9-F1
#
_entry.id   AF-A0ABC9S7Z9-F1
#
_cell.length_a   1.000
_cell.length_b   1.000
_cell.length_c   1.000
_cell.angle_alpha   90.00
_cell.angle_beta   90.00
_cell.angle_gamma   90.00
#
_symmetry.space_group_name_H-M   'P 1'
#
loop_
_entity.id
_entity.type
_entity.pdbx_description
1 polymer ?
#
loop_
_entity_poly.entity_id
_entity_poly.type
_entity_poly.pdbx_seq_one_letter_code
_entity_poly.pdbx_strand_id
1 'polypeptide(L)'
;MESVKQNFIEKLKVFATELTDHVTTQLGDWKIKGFIDTDKNIYTISSDTKIISKILEIQLFPKFKTFAKKNGYEIIIAEKQNWYPDLSFVCEKNPSIKFAVDIKTTYRLDDCLGFCNGFTLGSHGEYFRNRASTKNIQFPYSHYLAHICLGILYTRSVSSGIDETEILQLEKLDNITSVIKDFTFFAEEKWKIASDKGGSGNTANIGSIQYIDDILQGNGVFKNLGEQIFDEYWINQGVLMIPDLKNQGSFKKLTKLADFLEFKGIDIQKINPVKNRS
;
A
#
# COMPACT_ATOMS: atom_id res chain seq x y z
N MET A 1 -0.38 -15.80 -19.34
CA MET A 1 -0.64 -15.29 -17.98
C MET A 1 0.30 -14.14 -17.64
N GLU A 2 1.62 -14.31 -17.77
CA GLU A 2 2.60 -13.23 -17.48
C GLU A 2 2.38 -11.96 -18.32
N SER A 3 2.12 -12.09 -19.62
CA SER A 3 1.81 -10.94 -20.49
C SER A 3 0.55 -10.17 -20.07
N VAL A 4 -0.47 -10.86 -19.56
CA VAL A 4 -1.71 -10.25 -19.07
C VAL A 4 -1.44 -9.49 -17.77
N LYS A 5 -0.64 -10.08 -16.88
CA LYS A 5 -0.21 -9.44 -15.63
C LYS A 5 0.55 -8.15 -15.90
N GLN A 6 1.57 -8.21 -16.76
CA GLN A 6 2.38 -7.05 -17.14
C GLN A 6 1.53 -5.95 -17.77
N ASN A 7 0.64 -6.30 -18.71
CA ASN A 7 -0.25 -5.32 -19.33
C ASN A 7 -1.16 -4.61 -18.32
N PHE A 8 -1.72 -5.34 -17.35
CA PHE A 8 -2.55 -4.74 -16.31
C PHE A 8 -1.75 -3.78 -15.43
N ILE A 9 -0.57 -4.20 -14.97
CA ILE A 9 0.30 -3.38 -14.11
C ILE A 9 0.74 -2.10 -14.83
N GLU A 10 1.15 -2.18 -16.09
CA GLU A 10 1.55 -1.01 -16.89
C GLU A 10 0.41 0.00 -17.02
N LYS A 11 -0.80 -0.48 -17.33
CA LYS A 11 -2.00 0.37 -17.41
C LYS A 11 -2.32 1.00 -16.06
N LEU A 12 -2.19 0.26 -14.96
CA LEU A 12 -2.44 0.76 -13.62
C LEU A 12 -1.38 1.80 -13.20
N LYS A 13 -0.11 1.61 -13.60
CA LYS A 13 0.96 2.60 -13.40
C LYS A 13 0.66 3.91 -14.11
N VAL A 14 0.26 3.86 -15.39
CA VAL A 14 -0.17 5.06 -16.14
C VAL A 14 -1.37 5.72 -15.45
N PHE A 15 -2.40 4.94 -15.11
CA PHE A 15 -3.57 5.44 -14.41
C PHE A 15 -3.22 6.12 -13.07
N ALA A 16 -2.29 5.57 -12.30
CA ALA A 16 -1.85 6.16 -11.04
C ALA A 16 -1.32 7.58 -11.25
N THR A 17 -0.54 7.83 -12.30
CA THR A 17 0.00 9.17 -12.58
C THR A 17 -1.07 10.21 -12.89
N GLU A 18 -2.23 9.79 -13.38
CA GLU A 18 -3.38 10.67 -13.70
C GLU A 18 -4.20 11.04 -12.44
N LEU A 19 -3.99 10.36 -11.31
CA LEU A 19 -4.82 10.56 -10.11
C LEU A 19 -4.52 11.87 -9.38
N THR A 20 -3.31 12.42 -9.53
CA THR A 20 -2.94 13.71 -8.92
C THR A 20 -3.92 14.79 -9.35
N ASP A 21 -4.14 14.96 -10.66
CA ASP A 21 -5.04 15.98 -11.22
C ASP A 21 -6.50 15.77 -10.78
N HIS A 22 -6.88 14.52 -10.51
CA HIS A 22 -8.22 14.21 -10.00
C HIS A 22 -8.40 14.70 -8.56
N VAL A 23 -7.39 14.57 -7.71
CA VAL A 23 -7.49 14.91 -6.27
C VAL A 23 -7.11 16.35 -5.95
N THR A 24 -6.35 17.03 -6.82
CA THR A 24 -5.88 18.40 -6.60
C THR A 24 -6.67 19.46 -7.36
N THR A 25 -6.71 20.69 -6.84
CA THR A 25 -7.17 21.89 -7.56
C THR A 25 -6.13 22.32 -8.61
N GLN A 26 -6.45 23.34 -9.41
CA GLN A 26 -5.48 23.94 -10.34
C GLN A 26 -4.26 24.55 -9.63
N LEU A 27 -4.39 24.89 -8.34
CA LEU A 27 -3.31 25.42 -7.51
C LEU A 27 -2.50 24.31 -6.80
N GLY A 28 -2.86 23.03 -7.01
CA GLY A 28 -2.19 21.89 -6.38
C GLY A 28 -2.72 21.50 -4.99
N ASP A 29 -3.69 22.26 -4.45
CA ASP A 29 -4.30 21.96 -3.16
C ASP A 29 -5.18 20.72 -3.22
N TRP A 30 -5.31 19.99 -2.11
CA TRP A 30 -6.29 18.93 -2.02
C TRP A 30 -7.71 19.50 -2.17
N LYS A 31 -8.50 18.91 -3.08
CA LYS A 31 -9.88 19.33 -3.37
C LYS A 31 -10.83 19.14 -2.19
N ILE A 32 -10.59 18.14 -1.34
CA ILE A 32 -11.44 17.90 -0.18
C ILE A 32 -10.95 18.78 0.97
N LYS A 33 -11.87 19.58 1.50
CA LYS A 33 -11.61 20.57 2.56
C LYS A 33 -12.25 20.22 3.89
N GLY A 34 -13.30 19.39 3.86
CA GLY A 34 -14.10 19.08 5.03
C GLY A 34 -15.30 18.20 4.68
N PHE A 35 -16.10 17.90 5.68
CA PHE A 35 -17.45 17.36 5.53
C PHE A 35 -18.45 18.52 5.58
N ILE A 36 -19.56 18.39 4.85
CA ILE A 36 -20.65 19.38 4.88
C ILE A 36 -21.93 18.71 5.38
N ASP A 37 -22.67 19.39 6.26
CA ASP A 37 -23.98 18.93 6.73
C ASP A 37 -25.15 19.55 5.94
N THR A 38 -26.37 19.21 6.33
CA THR A 38 -27.61 19.72 5.71
C THR A 38 -27.83 21.22 5.93
N ASP A 39 -27.21 21.79 6.96
CA ASP A 39 -27.27 23.20 7.31
C ASP A 39 -26.17 24.02 6.61
N LYS A 40 -25.36 23.36 5.76
CA LYS A 40 -24.21 23.91 5.04
C LYS A 40 -23.04 24.34 5.93
N ASN A 41 -22.94 23.75 7.12
CA ASN A 41 -21.76 23.86 7.96
C ASN A 41 -20.67 22.95 7.42
N ILE A 42 -19.46 23.48 7.30
CA ILE A 42 -18.26 22.75 6.92
C ILE A 42 -17.46 22.41 8.19
N TYR A 43 -17.18 21.11 8.35
CA TYR A 43 -16.34 20.56 9.40
C TYR A 43 -14.99 20.19 8.80
N THR A 44 -13.91 20.75 9.33
CA THR A 44 -12.55 20.49 8.84
C THR A 44 -12.11 19.05 9.13
N ILE A 45 -11.10 18.59 8.41
CA ILE A 45 -10.55 17.23 8.55
C ILE A 45 -9.27 17.31 9.36
N SER A 46 -9.08 16.39 10.30
CA SER A 46 -7.81 16.29 11.04
C SER A 46 -6.68 15.75 10.18
N SER A 47 -5.44 15.95 10.62
CA SER A 47 -4.26 15.35 9.97
C SER A 47 -4.08 13.85 10.26
N ASP A 48 -5.07 13.20 10.88
CA ASP A 48 -5.05 11.76 11.18
C ASP A 48 -5.00 10.93 9.90
N THR A 49 -4.06 9.99 9.84
CA THR A 49 -3.79 9.20 8.63
C THR A 49 -4.92 8.22 8.30
N LYS A 50 -5.67 7.72 9.29
CA LYS A 50 -6.79 6.83 9.00
C LYS A 50 -7.94 7.59 8.36
N ILE A 51 -8.21 8.81 8.82
CA ILE A 51 -9.21 9.69 8.23
C ILE A 51 -8.81 10.07 6.79
N ILE A 52 -7.58 10.56 6.61
CA ILE A 52 -7.04 10.90 5.28
C ILE A 52 -7.10 9.71 4.32
N SER A 53 -6.64 8.53 4.75
CA SER A 53 -6.67 7.30 3.93
C SER A 53 -8.08 7.02 3.45
N LYS A 54 -9.06 7.07 4.35
CA LYS A 54 -10.43 6.69 4.01
C LYS A 54 -11.08 7.67 3.05
N ILE A 55 -10.84 8.97 3.23
CA ILE A 55 -11.36 10.00 2.35
C ILE A 55 -10.75 9.86 0.94
N LEU A 56 -9.45 9.63 0.84
CA LEU A 56 -8.78 9.41 -0.45
C LEU A 56 -9.33 8.17 -1.17
N GLU A 57 -9.52 7.04 -0.48
CA GLU A 57 -10.16 5.86 -1.06
C GLU A 57 -11.51 6.19 -1.70
N ILE A 58 -12.39 6.86 -0.94
CA ILE A 58 -13.75 7.24 -1.40
C ILE A 58 -13.67 8.19 -2.60
N GLN A 59 -12.78 9.19 -2.55
CA GLN A 59 -12.58 10.15 -3.63
C GLN A 59 -12.14 9.47 -4.94
N LEU A 60 -11.41 8.36 -4.85
CA LEU A 60 -10.80 7.67 -5.99
C LEU A 60 -11.70 6.59 -6.61
N PHE A 61 -12.66 6.01 -5.86
CA PHE A 61 -13.53 4.92 -6.36
C PHE A 61 -14.19 5.19 -7.73
N PRO A 62 -14.74 6.38 -8.03
CA PRO A 62 -15.30 6.64 -9.35
C PRO A 62 -14.28 6.51 -10.50
N LYS A 63 -13.03 6.91 -10.26
CA LYS A 63 -11.94 6.81 -11.25
C LYS A 63 -11.51 5.36 -11.46
N PHE A 64 -11.43 4.57 -10.39
CA PHE A 64 -11.17 3.14 -10.51
C PHE A 64 -12.26 2.43 -11.32
N LYS A 65 -13.54 2.72 -11.06
CA LYS A 65 -14.66 2.16 -11.83
C LYS A 65 -14.55 2.48 -13.32
N THR A 66 -14.11 3.69 -13.66
CA THR A 66 -13.87 4.11 -15.04
C THR A 66 -12.69 3.36 -15.65
N PHE A 67 -11.57 3.26 -14.92
CA PHE A 67 -10.39 2.51 -15.34
C PHE A 67 -10.70 1.04 -15.59
N ALA A 68 -11.46 0.39 -14.71
CA ALA A 68 -11.84 -1.01 -14.84
C ALA A 68 -12.63 -1.28 -16.12
N LYS A 69 -13.73 -0.53 -16.32
CA LYS A 69 -14.57 -0.64 -17.52
C LYS A 69 -13.78 -0.41 -18.81
N LYS A 70 -12.94 0.64 -18.84
CA LYS A 70 -12.08 0.96 -20.01
C LYS A 70 -11.15 -0.20 -20.37
N ASN A 71 -10.76 -1.01 -19.40
CA ASN A 71 -9.80 -2.09 -19.57
C ASN A 71 -10.41 -3.51 -19.56
N GLY A 72 -11.75 -3.64 -19.54
CA GLY A 72 -12.45 -4.93 -19.57
C GLY A 72 -12.42 -5.69 -18.24
N TYR A 73 -12.50 -4.96 -17.13
CA TYR A 73 -12.56 -5.51 -15.77
C TYR A 73 -13.80 -5.00 -15.02
N GLU A 74 -14.36 -5.88 -14.21
CA GLU A 74 -15.27 -5.53 -13.13
C GLU A 74 -14.47 -5.30 -11.84
N ILE A 75 -14.91 -4.34 -11.02
CA ILE A 75 -14.37 -4.14 -9.66
C ILE A 75 -15.34 -4.72 -8.66
N ILE A 76 -14.80 -5.59 -7.80
CA ILE A 76 -15.43 -6.03 -6.56
C ILE A 76 -14.72 -5.33 -5.40
N ILE A 77 -15.46 -4.47 -4.70
CA ILE A 77 -14.98 -3.79 -3.49
C ILE A 77 -15.12 -4.77 -2.32
N ALA A 78 -14.18 -4.74 -1.37
CA ALA A 78 -14.24 -5.57 -0.17
C ALA A 78 -15.61 -5.46 0.53
N GLU A 79 -16.32 -6.59 0.63
CA GLU A 79 -17.68 -6.65 1.19
C GLU A 79 -17.73 -6.45 2.72
N LYS A 80 -16.61 -6.73 3.40
CA LYS A 80 -16.51 -6.70 4.86
C LYS A 80 -15.36 -5.81 5.31
N GLN A 81 -15.52 -5.21 6.48
CA GLN A 81 -14.44 -4.50 7.13
C GLN A 81 -13.23 -5.44 7.35
N ASN A 82 -12.02 -4.94 7.11
CA ASN A 82 -10.75 -5.66 7.26
C ASN A 82 -10.56 -6.85 6.29
N TRP A 83 -11.18 -6.81 5.10
CA TRP A 83 -10.92 -7.77 4.03
C TRP A 83 -9.91 -7.20 3.03
N TYR A 84 -8.96 -8.05 2.63
CA TYR A 84 -8.01 -7.75 1.55
C TYR A 84 -8.56 -8.26 0.19
N PRO A 85 -8.22 -7.62 -0.93
CA PRO A 85 -7.73 -6.24 -1.08
C PRO A 85 -8.90 -5.23 -1.02
N ASP A 86 -8.58 -3.93 -1.02
CA ASP A 86 -9.61 -2.89 -1.20
C ASP A 86 -10.40 -3.06 -2.51
N LEU A 87 -9.70 -3.39 -3.61
CA LEU A 87 -10.28 -3.56 -4.94
C LEU A 87 -9.81 -4.87 -5.58
N SER A 88 -10.75 -5.75 -5.92
CA SER A 88 -10.51 -6.91 -6.76
C SER A 88 -10.94 -6.62 -8.19
N PHE A 89 -9.97 -6.59 -9.11
CA PHE A 89 -10.25 -6.47 -10.55
C PHE A 89 -10.43 -7.85 -11.14
N VAL A 90 -11.62 -8.15 -11.66
CA VAL A 90 -11.97 -9.44 -12.27
C VAL A 90 -12.17 -9.24 -13.76
N CYS A 91 -11.44 -9.99 -14.59
CA CYS A 91 -11.55 -9.84 -16.05
C CYS A 91 -12.94 -10.32 -16.52
N GLU A 92 -13.64 -9.47 -17.27
CA GLU A 92 -15.00 -9.78 -17.76
C GLU A 92 -15.01 -10.98 -18.71
N LYS A 93 -13.98 -11.12 -19.55
CA LYS A 93 -13.86 -12.22 -20.52
C LYS A 93 -13.42 -13.53 -19.89
N ASN A 94 -12.70 -13.47 -18.78
CA ASN A 94 -12.19 -14.65 -18.08
C ASN A 94 -12.09 -14.38 -16.58
N PRO A 95 -13.13 -14.72 -15.80
CA PRO A 95 -13.16 -14.46 -14.36
C PRO A 95 -12.07 -15.16 -13.54
N SER A 96 -11.32 -16.12 -14.11
CA SER A 96 -10.15 -16.70 -13.44
C SER A 96 -8.97 -15.72 -13.34
N ILE A 97 -8.94 -14.69 -14.20
CA ILE A 97 -7.94 -13.63 -14.19
C ILE A 97 -8.39 -12.56 -13.19
N LYS A 98 -7.68 -12.47 -12.06
CA LYS A 98 -7.94 -11.49 -11.01
C LYS A 98 -6.67 -10.73 -10.62
N PHE A 99 -6.82 -9.46 -10.28
CA PHE A 99 -5.75 -8.64 -9.71
C PHE A 99 -6.21 -8.04 -8.40
N ALA A 100 -5.38 -8.16 -7.36
CA ALA A 100 -5.63 -7.53 -6.08
C ALA A 100 -4.94 -6.16 -6.05
N VAL A 101 -5.73 -5.09 -5.96
CA VAL A 101 -5.22 -3.71 -5.86
C VAL A 101 -5.61 -3.16 -4.50
N ASP A 102 -4.60 -2.88 -3.69
CA ASP A 102 -4.73 -2.44 -2.31
C ASP A 102 -4.26 -0.98 -2.23
N ILE A 103 -5.14 -0.08 -1.80
CA ILE A 103 -4.86 1.34 -1.68
C ILE A 103 -4.11 1.55 -0.38
N LYS A 104 -2.98 2.24 -0.45
CA LYS A 104 -2.15 2.49 0.72
C LYS A 104 -1.68 3.92 0.72
N THR A 105 -1.83 4.59 1.85
CA THR A 105 -1.42 5.97 2.01
C THR A 105 -0.31 6.07 3.03
N THR A 106 0.65 6.96 2.80
CA THR A 106 1.66 7.33 3.80
C THR A 106 2.10 8.76 3.60
N TYR A 107 2.78 9.32 4.59
CA TYR A 107 3.25 10.70 4.58
C TYR A 107 4.76 10.78 4.45
N ARG A 108 5.25 11.87 3.84
CA ARG A 108 6.68 12.22 3.82
C ARG A 108 7.15 12.67 5.20
N LEU A 109 8.42 12.42 5.50
CA LEU A 109 9.03 12.84 6.76
C LEU A 109 9.65 14.22 6.59
N ASP A 110 9.24 15.16 7.43
CA ASP A 110 9.73 16.53 7.39
C ASP A 110 11.21 16.62 7.84
N ASP A 111 11.62 15.71 8.73
CA ASP A 111 12.96 15.63 9.32
C ASP A 111 13.94 14.74 8.53
N CYS A 112 13.47 14.06 7.47
CA CYS A 112 14.26 13.11 6.70
C CYS A 112 13.92 13.20 5.20
N LEU A 113 14.56 14.15 4.51
CA LEU A 113 14.28 14.45 3.09
C LEU A 113 14.44 13.21 2.20
N GLY A 114 13.45 12.95 1.35
CA GLY A 114 13.43 11.79 0.46
C GLY A 114 12.89 10.51 1.11
N PHE A 115 12.53 10.53 2.39
CA PHE A 115 11.94 9.40 3.09
C PHE A 115 10.46 9.63 3.42
N CYS A 116 9.73 8.53 3.54
CA CYS A 116 8.36 8.50 4.03
C CYS A 116 8.26 7.65 5.30
N ASN A 117 7.10 7.70 5.95
CA ASN A 117 6.84 6.89 7.14
C ASN A 117 6.87 5.36 6.84
N GLY A 118 6.71 4.99 5.57
CA GLY A 118 6.55 3.61 5.10
C GLY A 118 5.08 3.20 5.01
N PHE A 119 4.82 2.12 4.29
CA PHE A 119 3.50 1.54 4.09
C PHE A 119 3.36 0.23 4.86
N THR A 120 2.16 -0.04 5.35
CA THR A 120 1.75 -1.37 5.83
C THR A 120 1.13 -2.14 4.67
N LEU A 121 1.85 -3.12 4.12
CA LEU A 121 1.49 -3.84 2.90
C LEU A 121 0.55 -5.03 3.16
N GLY A 122 -0.31 -4.91 4.17
CA GLY A 122 -1.23 -5.95 4.61
C GLY A 122 -0.58 -7.05 5.47
N SER A 123 -1.43 -7.91 6.00
CA SER A 123 -1.03 -8.95 6.94
C SER A 123 -0.28 -10.11 6.27
N HIS A 124 0.67 -10.70 6.99
CA HIS A 124 1.27 -11.99 6.66
C HIS A 124 0.66 -13.14 7.51
N GLY A 125 -0.58 -12.96 7.99
CA GLY A 125 -1.34 -13.92 8.79
C GLY A 125 -2.08 -14.98 7.95
N GLU A 126 -3.31 -15.32 8.34
CA GLU A 126 -4.04 -16.49 7.81
C GLU A 126 -4.13 -16.54 6.28
N TYR A 127 -4.70 -15.53 5.61
CA TYR A 127 -4.85 -15.59 4.15
C TYR A 127 -3.52 -15.64 3.40
N PHE A 128 -2.45 -15.11 4.00
CA PHE A 128 -1.14 -15.06 3.39
C PHE A 128 -0.42 -16.40 3.58
N ARG A 129 -0.51 -17.01 4.75
CA ARG A 129 0.10 -18.31 5.05
C ARG A 129 -0.66 -19.46 4.42
N ASN A 130 -1.99 -19.44 4.52
CA ASN A 130 -2.89 -20.39 3.87
C ASN A 130 -3.50 -19.73 2.64
N ARG A 131 -2.84 -19.91 1.49
CA ARG A 131 -3.21 -19.25 0.22
C ARG A 131 -4.60 -19.62 -0.30
N ALA A 132 -5.17 -20.73 0.18
CA ALA A 132 -6.53 -21.17 -0.14
C ALA A 132 -7.59 -20.61 0.84
N SER A 133 -7.17 -19.95 1.93
CA SER A 133 -8.07 -19.43 2.95
C SER A 133 -8.95 -18.31 2.41
N THR A 134 -10.17 -18.24 2.93
CA THR A 134 -11.14 -17.15 2.70
C THR A 134 -11.23 -16.21 3.89
N LYS A 135 -10.40 -16.39 4.92
CA LYS A 135 -10.41 -15.55 6.12
C LYS A 135 -9.78 -14.19 5.81
N ASN A 136 -10.53 -13.10 6.02
CA ASN A 136 -10.07 -11.72 5.83
C ASN A 136 -9.61 -11.41 4.39
N ILE A 137 -10.17 -12.09 3.38
CA ILE A 137 -9.82 -11.89 1.98
C ILE A 137 -11.02 -12.13 1.06
N GLN A 138 -11.19 -11.32 0.00
CA GLN A 138 -12.32 -11.42 -0.92
C GLN A 138 -12.31 -12.70 -1.77
N PHE A 139 -11.13 -13.08 -2.25
CA PHE A 139 -10.87 -14.34 -2.94
C PHE A 139 -9.59 -14.95 -2.36
N PRO A 140 -9.42 -16.28 -2.33
CA PRO A 140 -8.16 -16.89 -1.90
C PRO A 140 -6.94 -16.22 -2.51
N TYR A 141 -5.87 -16.04 -1.74
CA TYR A 141 -4.68 -15.29 -2.18
C TYR A 141 -4.11 -15.88 -3.48
N SER A 142 -4.11 -17.21 -3.62
CA SER A 142 -3.64 -17.89 -4.84
C SER A 142 -4.50 -17.67 -6.08
N HIS A 143 -5.70 -17.07 -5.96
CA HIS A 143 -6.57 -16.78 -7.10
C HIS A 143 -6.21 -15.47 -7.82
N TYR A 144 -5.35 -14.63 -7.24
CA TYR A 144 -4.89 -13.41 -7.88
C TYR A 144 -3.60 -13.67 -8.64
N LEU A 145 -3.48 -13.08 -9.83
CA LEU A 145 -2.25 -13.13 -10.64
C LEU A 145 -1.18 -12.15 -10.17
N ALA A 146 -1.60 -11.09 -9.47
CA ALA A 146 -0.70 -10.14 -8.84
C ALA A 146 -1.38 -9.46 -7.65
N HIS A 147 -0.53 -9.08 -6.70
CA HIS A 147 -0.87 -8.28 -5.53
C HIS A 147 -0.16 -6.94 -5.64
N ILE A 148 -0.93 -5.88 -5.87
CA ILE A 148 -0.44 -4.57 -6.27
C ILE A 148 -0.80 -3.55 -5.20
N CYS A 149 0.18 -2.75 -4.80
CA CYS A 149 -0.03 -1.57 -3.98
C CYS A 149 -0.30 -0.38 -4.90
N LEU A 150 -1.47 0.26 -4.77
CA LEU A 150 -1.64 1.63 -5.25
C LEU A 150 -1.27 2.57 -4.10
N GLY A 151 -0.07 3.10 -4.15
CA GLY A 151 0.47 3.96 -3.11
C GLY A 151 0.15 5.43 -3.33
N ILE A 152 -0.19 6.12 -2.24
CA ILE A 152 -0.42 7.56 -2.17
C ILE A 152 0.55 8.15 -1.16
N LEU A 153 1.48 8.99 -1.64
CA LEU A 153 2.38 9.80 -0.82
C LEU A 153 1.85 11.22 -0.74
N TYR A 154 1.84 11.79 0.44
CA TYR A 154 1.48 13.20 0.66
C TYR A 154 2.39 13.84 1.71
N THR A 155 2.44 15.16 1.71
CA THR A 155 3.07 15.96 2.76
C THR A 155 1.96 16.45 3.69
N ARG A 156 2.16 16.36 5.01
CA ARG A 156 1.22 16.93 5.98
C ARG A 156 1.42 18.44 6.03
N SER A 157 0.33 19.20 6.03
CA SER A 157 0.41 20.64 6.29
C SER A 157 0.70 20.89 7.76
N VAL A 158 1.47 21.94 8.07
CA VAL A 158 1.78 22.32 9.46
C VAL A 158 0.47 22.64 10.18
N SER A 159 0.24 21.98 11.31
CA SER A 159 -1.03 22.03 12.07
C SER A 159 -1.35 23.40 12.68
N SER A 160 -0.43 24.37 12.64
CA SER A 160 -0.58 25.68 13.29
C SER A 160 -1.68 26.57 12.69
N GLY A 161 -2.32 26.17 11.59
CA GLY A 161 -3.37 26.94 10.91
C GLY A 161 -4.70 26.22 10.71
N ILE A 162 -4.91 25.04 11.32
CA ILE A 162 -6.16 24.28 11.19
C ILE A 162 -6.76 24.09 12.58
N ASP A 163 -7.84 24.83 12.86
CA ASP A 163 -8.67 24.60 14.04
C ASP A 163 -9.72 23.54 13.70
N GLU A 164 -9.61 22.36 14.32
CA GLU A 164 -10.54 21.24 14.15
C GLU A 164 -11.87 21.46 14.91
N THR A 165 -11.97 22.51 15.72
CA THR A 165 -13.16 22.86 16.51
C THR A 165 -14.03 23.92 15.85
N GLU A 166 -13.51 24.61 14.83
CA GLU A 166 -14.24 25.66 14.12
C GLU A 166 -15.24 25.05 13.12
N ILE A 167 -16.46 25.59 13.12
CA ILE A 167 -17.44 25.37 12.07
C ILE A 167 -17.29 26.48 11.02
N LEU A 168 -17.00 26.11 9.79
CA LEU A 168 -16.83 27.04 8.67
C LEU A 168 -18.09 27.13 7.82
N GLN A 169 -18.34 28.30 7.24
CA GLN A 169 -19.47 28.52 6.33
C GLN A 169 -19.07 28.26 4.88
N LEU A 170 -20.03 27.90 4.03
CA LEU A 170 -19.78 27.49 2.63
C LEU A 170 -19.05 28.56 1.81
N GLU A 171 -19.29 29.84 2.09
CA GLU A 171 -18.63 30.97 1.41
C GLU A 171 -17.13 31.00 1.67
N LYS A 172 -16.64 30.34 2.73
CA LYS A 172 -15.21 30.22 3.05
C LYS A 172 -14.54 29.03 2.38
N LEU A 173 -15.24 28.17 1.64
CA LEU A 173 -14.73 26.89 1.11
C LEU A 173 -13.39 27.04 0.36
N ASP A 174 -13.28 28.05 -0.49
CA ASP A 174 -12.07 28.28 -1.31
C ASP A 174 -10.88 28.77 -0.47
N ASN A 175 -11.12 29.27 0.74
CA ASN A 175 -10.11 29.76 1.67
C ASN A 175 -9.69 28.70 2.71
N ILE A 176 -10.28 27.51 2.68
CA ILE A 176 -9.94 26.45 3.65
C ILE A 176 -8.57 25.86 3.29
N THR A 177 -7.63 25.94 4.23
CA THR A 177 -6.31 25.34 4.11
C THR A 177 -6.40 23.82 4.01
N SER A 178 -5.73 23.22 3.02
CA SER A 178 -5.67 21.77 2.90
C SER A 178 -4.75 21.18 3.98
N VAL A 179 -5.22 20.12 4.65
CA VAL A 179 -4.46 19.42 5.71
C VAL A 179 -3.31 18.57 5.17
N ILE A 180 -3.33 18.30 3.86
CA ILE A 180 -2.31 17.56 3.12
C ILE A 180 -2.09 18.18 1.75
N LYS A 181 -0.89 17.99 1.21
CA LYS A 181 -0.46 18.53 -0.09
C LYS A 181 0.60 17.64 -0.74
N ASP A 182 1.09 18.06 -1.91
CA ASP A 182 2.21 17.45 -2.64
C ASP A 182 1.98 15.95 -2.93
N PHE A 183 0.85 15.61 -3.56
CA PHE A 183 0.52 14.22 -3.80
C PHE A 183 1.47 13.55 -4.80
N THR A 184 1.81 12.29 -4.55
CA THR A 184 2.43 11.40 -5.53
C THR A 184 1.74 10.06 -5.49
N PHE A 185 1.21 9.65 -6.63
CA PHE A 185 0.54 8.36 -6.82
C PHE A 185 1.45 7.41 -7.59
N PHE A 186 1.46 6.14 -7.20
CA PHE A 186 2.16 5.10 -7.93
C PHE A 186 1.43 3.76 -7.81
N ALA A 187 1.74 2.85 -8.73
CA ALA A 187 1.33 1.46 -8.64
C ALA A 187 2.55 0.56 -8.76
N GLU A 188 2.74 -0.37 -7.83
CA GLU A 188 3.80 -1.37 -7.94
C GLU A 188 3.41 -2.66 -7.23
N GLU A 189 3.95 -3.79 -7.70
CA GLU A 189 3.74 -5.06 -7.04
C GLU A 189 4.21 -5.01 -5.58
N LYS A 190 3.39 -5.54 -4.68
CA LYS A 190 3.62 -5.50 -3.23
C LYS A 190 5.02 -5.99 -2.84
N TRP A 191 5.47 -7.07 -3.45
CA TRP A 191 6.77 -7.69 -3.15
C TRP A 191 7.96 -6.80 -3.56
N LYS A 192 7.81 -5.98 -4.61
CA LYS A 192 8.87 -5.09 -5.12
C LYS A 192 9.13 -3.88 -4.22
N ILE A 193 8.18 -3.49 -3.39
CA ILE A 193 8.34 -2.37 -2.45
C ILE A 193 8.45 -2.84 -0.99
N ALA A 194 8.42 -4.15 -0.76
CA ALA A 194 8.48 -4.71 0.58
C ALA A 194 9.89 -4.59 1.20
N SER A 195 9.90 -4.38 2.51
CA SER A 195 11.05 -4.61 3.37
C SER A 195 11.02 -6.05 3.91
N ASP A 196 12.09 -6.44 4.61
CA ASP A 196 12.14 -7.69 5.39
C ASP A 196 11.66 -7.53 6.84
N LYS A 197 11.09 -6.36 7.19
CA LYS A 197 10.64 -5.99 8.53
C LYS A 197 9.13 -5.75 8.60
N GLY A 198 8.57 -5.91 9.80
CA GLY A 198 7.16 -5.62 10.05
C GLY A 198 6.86 -4.13 9.90
N GLY A 199 5.68 -3.80 9.35
CA GLY A 199 5.22 -2.42 9.16
C GLY A 199 4.58 -1.81 10.41
N SER A 200 4.33 -2.61 11.45
CA SER A 200 3.72 -2.21 12.71
C SER A 200 4.16 -3.14 13.84
N GLY A 201 4.40 -2.61 15.04
CA GLY A 201 4.81 -3.42 16.19
C GLY A 201 3.70 -4.28 16.79
N ASN A 202 2.44 -3.91 16.56
CA ASN A 202 1.29 -4.47 17.30
C ASN A 202 0.50 -5.50 16.47
N THR A 203 0.64 -5.43 15.14
CA THR A 203 -0.09 -6.26 14.19
C THR A 203 0.90 -6.84 13.17
N ALA A 204 0.70 -8.11 12.82
CA ALA A 204 1.55 -8.88 11.90
C ALA A 204 1.36 -8.40 10.44
N ASN A 205 1.87 -7.21 10.13
CA ASN A 205 1.84 -6.59 8.81
C ASN A 205 3.22 -6.53 8.19
N ILE A 206 3.28 -6.78 6.89
CA ILE A 206 4.49 -6.58 6.07
C ILE A 206 4.75 -5.08 5.96
N GLY A 207 5.97 -4.63 6.24
CA GLY A 207 6.39 -3.23 6.07
C GLY A 207 7.01 -3.00 4.69
N SER A 208 6.81 -1.81 4.12
CA SER A 208 7.57 -1.37 2.93
C SER A 208 8.96 -0.85 3.30
N ILE A 209 9.81 -0.68 2.28
CA ILE A 209 10.96 0.23 2.36
C ILE A 209 10.49 1.69 2.50
N GLN A 210 11.41 2.61 2.82
CA GLN A 210 11.06 3.98 3.24
C GLN A 210 11.63 5.10 2.34
N TYR A 211 12.66 4.81 1.54
CA TYR A 211 13.22 5.79 0.61
C TYR A 211 12.34 5.89 -0.64
N ILE A 212 11.87 7.10 -0.94
CA ILE A 212 10.78 7.33 -1.89
C ILE A 212 11.19 6.91 -3.31
N ASP A 213 12.38 7.29 -3.79
CA ASP A 213 12.77 6.94 -5.16
C ASP A 213 12.86 5.42 -5.37
N ASP A 214 13.32 4.68 -4.35
CA ASP A 214 13.38 3.22 -4.41
C ASP A 214 11.99 2.60 -4.41
N ILE A 215 11.02 3.18 -3.69
CA ILE A 215 9.62 2.74 -3.74
C ILE A 215 9.07 2.93 -5.16
N LEU A 216 9.26 4.12 -5.76
CA LEU A 216 8.74 4.45 -7.08
C LEU A 216 9.35 3.59 -8.20
N GLN A 217 10.57 3.09 -8.00
CA GLN A 217 11.27 2.23 -8.95
C GLN A 217 11.09 0.72 -8.68
N GLY A 218 10.39 0.34 -7.60
CA GLY A 218 10.28 -1.07 -7.20
C GLY A 218 11.62 -1.68 -6.75
N ASN A 219 12.48 -0.89 -6.12
CA ASN A 219 13.81 -1.27 -5.63
C ASN A 219 13.79 -1.74 -4.16
N GLY A 220 12.78 -2.52 -3.78
CA GLY A 220 12.67 -3.10 -2.44
C GLY A 220 13.72 -4.17 -2.13
N VAL A 221 13.67 -4.71 -0.92
CA VAL A 221 14.64 -5.69 -0.41
C VAL A 221 14.70 -6.96 -1.28
N PHE A 222 13.56 -7.35 -1.85
CA PHE A 222 13.41 -8.57 -2.63
C PHE A 222 13.65 -8.38 -4.14
N LYS A 223 14.07 -7.20 -4.61
CA LYS A 223 14.26 -6.89 -6.04
C LYS A 223 15.05 -7.97 -6.79
N ASN A 224 16.18 -8.40 -6.24
CA ASN A 224 17.07 -9.39 -6.86
C ASN A 224 16.78 -10.84 -6.41
N LEU A 225 15.80 -11.03 -5.52
CA LEU A 225 15.38 -12.33 -4.98
C LEU A 225 14.09 -12.85 -5.64
N GLY A 226 13.21 -11.94 -6.07
CA GLY A 226 11.94 -12.24 -6.71
C GLY A 226 10.78 -12.52 -5.74
N GLU A 227 9.58 -12.57 -6.31
CA GLU A 227 8.30 -12.74 -5.59
C GLU A 227 8.24 -14.05 -4.79
N GLN A 228 8.77 -15.14 -5.32
CA GLN A 228 8.75 -16.44 -4.64
C GLN A 228 9.49 -16.39 -3.29
N ILE A 229 10.66 -15.76 -3.24
CA ILE A 229 11.44 -15.63 -2.00
C ILE A 229 10.75 -14.69 -1.02
N PHE A 230 10.14 -13.61 -1.52
CA PHE A 230 9.29 -12.74 -0.71
C PHE A 230 8.15 -13.52 -0.04
N ASP A 231 7.42 -14.33 -0.81
CA ASP A 231 6.29 -15.11 -0.32
C ASP A 231 6.73 -16.16 0.71
N GLU A 232 7.75 -16.95 0.39
CA GLU A 232 8.23 -17.99 1.29
C GLU A 232 8.77 -17.40 2.61
N TYR A 233 9.51 -16.29 2.55
CA TYR A 233 10.01 -15.61 3.75
C TYR A 233 8.86 -15.17 4.64
N TRP A 234 7.89 -14.44 4.10
CA TRP A 234 6.79 -13.87 4.89
C TRP A 234 5.78 -14.91 5.38
N ILE A 235 5.58 -16.02 4.64
CA ILE A 235 4.80 -17.16 5.13
C ILE A 235 5.46 -17.76 6.39
N ASN A 236 6.78 -17.90 6.36
CA ASN A 236 7.55 -18.58 7.41
C ASN A 236 8.02 -17.65 8.55
N GLN A 237 7.86 -16.33 8.39
CA GLN A 237 8.27 -15.33 9.37
C GLN A 237 7.60 -15.60 10.74
N GLY A 238 8.44 -15.76 11.76
CA GLY A 238 8.06 -15.96 13.16
C GLY A 238 7.45 -17.34 13.48
N VAL A 239 7.41 -18.26 12.52
CA VAL A 239 6.78 -19.59 12.70
C VAL A 239 7.70 -20.76 12.35
N LEU A 240 8.50 -20.66 11.30
CA LEU A 240 9.42 -21.74 10.92
C LEU A 240 10.56 -21.84 11.94
N MET A 241 10.85 -23.07 12.39
CA MET A 241 12.01 -23.36 13.22
C MET A 241 13.17 -23.76 12.32
N ILE A 242 14.31 -23.07 12.46
CA ILE A 242 15.55 -23.35 11.73
C ILE A 242 16.68 -23.68 12.70
N PRO A 243 17.69 -24.47 12.30
CA PRO A 243 18.85 -24.73 13.14
C PRO A 243 19.53 -23.43 13.60
N ASP A 244 19.90 -23.36 14.88
CA ASP A 244 20.68 -22.23 15.40
C ASP A 244 22.17 -22.49 15.19
N LEU A 245 22.75 -21.83 14.20
CA LEU A 245 24.17 -21.96 13.86
C LEU A 245 25.10 -21.52 15.00
N LYS A 246 24.62 -20.70 15.95
CA LYS A 246 25.40 -20.30 17.12
C LYS A 246 25.37 -21.34 18.24
N ASN A 247 24.35 -22.20 18.25
CA ASN A 247 24.07 -23.15 19.32
C ASN A 247 23.75 -24.51 18.70
N GLN A 248 24.79 -25.29 18.37
CA GLN A 248 24.66 -26.59 17.73
C GLN A 248 23.67 -27.49 18.48
N GLY A 249 22.77 -28.13 17.73
CA GLY A 249 21.71 -29.01 18.26
C GLY A 249 20.44 -28.29 18.73
N SER A 250 20.39 -26.95 18.69
CA SER A 250 19.19 -26.18 19.01
C SER A 250 18.55 -25.54 17.77
N PHE A 251 17.28 -25.12 17.92
CA PHE A 251 16.50 -24.49 16.86
C PHE A 251 16.01 -23.11 17.32
N LYS A 252 15.98 -22.15 16.40
CA LYS A 252 15.43 -20.81 16.61
C LYS A 252 14.30 -20.53 15.63
N LYS A 253 13.41 -19.60 15.97
CA LYS A 253 12.40 -19.09 15.03
C LYS A 253 13.06 -18.27 13.93
N LEU A 254 12.62 -18.47 12.69
CA LEU A 254 13.02 -17.65 11.56
C LEU A 254 12.45 -16.23 11.72
N THR A 255 13.32 -15.24 11.90
CA THR A 255 12.93 -13.83 12.07
C THR A 255 13.70 -12.86 11.17
N LYS A 256 14.75 -13.32 10.49
CA LYS A 256 15.63 -12.50 9.65
C LYS A 256 15.71 -13.09 8.25
N LEU A 257 15.71 -12.23 7.23
CA LEU A 257 15.84 -12.66 5.84
C LEU A 257 17.19 -13.33 5.57
N ALA A 258 18.29 -12.83 6.13
CA ALA A 258 19.61 -13.45 5.96
C ALA A 258 19.64 -14.91 6.45
N ASP A 259 19.07 -15.18 7.64
CA ASP A 259 18.93 -16.53 8.18
C ASP A 259 18.08 -17.42 7.25
N PHE A 260 17.04 -16.87 6.63
CA PHE A 260 16.18 -17.59 5.69
C PHE A 260 16.94 -17.98 4.41
N LEU A 261 17.71 -17.05 3.84
CA LEU A 261 18.47 -17.30 2.63
C LEU A 261 19.57 -18.33 2.88
N GLU A 262 20.30 -18.21 4.00
CA GLU A 262 21.32 -19.19 4.39
C GLU A 262 20.70 -20.59 4.56
N PHE A 263 19.55 -20.69 5.24
CA PHE A 263 18.82 -21.94 5.38
C PHE A 263 18.38 -22.55 4.03
N LYS A 264 18.04 -21.70 3.05
CA LYS A 264 17.67 -22.11 1.68
C LYS A 264 18.88 -22.38 0.77
N GLY A 265 20.11 -22.15 1.23
CA GLY A 265 21.32 -22.23 0.40
C GLY A 265 21.39 -21.14 -0.68
N ILE A 266 20.77 -19.99 -0.43
CA ILE A 266 20.74 -18.84 -1.33
C ILE A 266 21.76 -17.80 -0.87
N ASP A 267 22.52 -17.25 -1.82
CA ASP A 267 23.49 -16.20 -1.55
C ASP A 267 22.83 -14.94 -0.96
N ILE A 268 23.28 -14.56 0.24
CA ILE A 268 22.82 -13.37 0.98
C ILE A 268 23.13 -12.06 0.25
N GLN A 269 24.11 -12.04 -0.65
CA GLN A 269 24.45 -10.84 -1.44
C GLN A 269 23.35 -10.47 -2.44
N LYS A 270 22.38 -11.37 -2.67
CA LYS A 270 21.18 -11.07 -3.46
C LYS A 270 20.17 -10.21 -2.72
N ILE A 271 20.31 -9.99 -1.41
CA ILE A 271 19.48 -9.01 -0.69
C ILE A 271 19.78 -7.63 -1.28
N ASN A 272 18.78 -6.96 -1.82
CA ASN A 272 18.97 -5.63 -2.38
C ASN A 272 19.25 -4.64 -1.24
N PRO A 273 20.37 -3.89 -1.28
CA PRO A 273 20.64 -2.85 -0.30
C PRO A 273 19.60 -1.74 -0.43
N VAL A 274 19.06 -1.29 0.70
CA VAL A 274 18.04 -0.24 0.77
C VAL A 274 18.56 0.91 1.63
N LYS A 275 18.24 2.15 1.23
CA LYS A 275 18.58 3.33 2.05
C LYS A 275 17.76 3.29 3.34
N ASN A 276 18.43 3.47 4.47
CA ASN A 276 17.81 3.60 5.78
C ASN A 276 17.84 5.05 6.23
N ARG A 277 16.91 5.43 7.11
CA ARG A 277 16.98 6.71 7.83
C ARG A 277 18.28 6.72 8.65
N SER A 278 19.06 7.78 8.51
CA SER A 278 20.24 8.05 9.34
C SER A 278 19.83 8.45 10.75
#